data_AF-A0A169C7G8-F1
#
_entry.id   AF-A0A169C7G8-F1
#
_cell.length_a   1.000
_cell.length_b   1.000
_cell.length_c   1.000
_cell.angle_alpha   90.00
_cell.angle_beta   90.00
_cell.angle_gamma   90.00
#
_symmetry.space_group_name_H-M   'P 1'
#
loop_
_entity.id
_entity.type
_entity.pdbx_description
1 polymer ?
#
loop_
_entity_poly.entity_id
_entity_poly.type
_entity_poly.pdbx_seq_one_letter_code
_entity_poly.pdbx_strand_id
1 'polypeptide(L)'
;MKHTGTVLSGRVKDRPPLLRFVRATLLIVAAFTVVLDAIQAMTIVTGRAPFAFGRADGAVPLSYLPQLLQADLRDGATGTLADSTFSVRLICALPTALHAATVVLGALFLLRALRGISLARPFDTFVLGNWQRLSVALLAGGSAQGLADTAATIYLNTRIGLLFGTGHVSEQQRIAFLGSDYRTIGTNLPQWPIPIIIAGLIAAALTAAFRAGALLEEDVDGVV
;
A
#
# COMPACT_ATOMS: atom_id res chain seq x y z
N MET A 1 -60.64 -21.19 -12.84
CA MET A 1 -59.65 -21.97 -12.06
C MET A 1 -58.42 -21.09 -11.90
N LYS A 2 -58.08 -20.69 -10.66
CA LYS A 2 -56.92 -19.84 -10.35
C LYS A 2 -55.69 -20.74 -10.15
N HIS A 3 -54.69 -20.60 -11.01
CA HIS A 3 -53.37 -21.21 -10.79
C HIS A 3 -52.62 -20.37 -9.76
N THR A 4 -52.70 -20.79 -8.49
CA THR A 4 -51.86 -20.25 -7.43
C THR A 4 -50.49 -20.94 -7.53
N GLY A 5 -49.62 -20.40 -8.38
CA GLY A 5 -48.21 -20.80 -8.43
C GLY A 5 -47.51 -20.33 -7.16
N THR A 6 -47.45 -21.18 -6.15
CA THR A 6 -46.56 -21.01 -5.00
C THR A 6 -45.12 -21.10 -5.48
N VAL A 7 -44.50 -19.93 -5.72
CA VAL A 7 -43.06 -19.81 -5.89
C VAL A 7 -42.41 -20.32 -4.62
N LEU A 8 -41.79 -21.50 -4.70
CA LEU A 8 -40.93 -22.05 -3.67
C LEU A 8 -39.78 -21.07 -3.43
N SER A 9 -39.94 -20.25 -2.40
CA SER A 9 -38.85 -19.51 -1.76
C SER A 9 -37.78 -20.52 -1.34
N GLY A 10 -36.79 -20.69 -2.22
CA GLY A 10 -35.61 -21.51 -1.95
C GLY A 10 -34.94 -21.01 -0.69
N ARG A 11 -34.79 -21.91 0.29
CA ARG A 11 -34.09 -21.64 1.55
C ARG A 11 -32.73 -21.00 1.27
N VAL A 12 -32.56 -19.80 1.81
CA VAL A 12 -31.28 -19.11 2.02
C VAL A 12 -30.42 -19.93 3.00
N LYS A 13 -29.88 -21.09 2.58
CA LYS A 13 -29.07 -21.94 3.47
C LYS A 13 -27.66 -22.25 3.00
N ASP A 14 -27.25 -21.81 1.82
CA ASP A 14 -25.85 -21.99 1.39
C ASP A 14 -25.22 -20.64 1.05
N ARG A 15 -24.74 -19.94 2.09
CA ARG A 15 -23.70 -18.93 1.85
C ARG A 15 -22.49 -19.69 1.31
N PRO A 16 -22.02 -19.44 0.08
CA PRO A 16 -20.97 -20.25 -0.52
C PRO A 16 -19.72 -20.21 0.38
N PRO A 17 -19.17 -21.37 0.79
CA PRO A 17 -18.00 -21.44 1.67
C PRO A 17 -16.81 -20.66 1.11
N LEU A 18 -16.72 -20.56 -0.22
CA LEU A 18 -15.75 -19.77 -0.95
C LEU A 18 -15.72 -18.29 -0.51
N LEU A 19 -16.87 -17.64 -0.33
CA LEU A 19 -16.91 -16.22 -0.01
C LEU A 19 -16.47 -15.93 1.44
N ARG A 20 -16.70 -16.88 2.36
CA ARG A 20 -16.15 -16.80 3.72
C ARG A 20 -14.64 -16.96 3.71
N PHE A 21 -14.14 -17.92 2.93
CA PHE A 21 -12.71 -18.14 2.74
C PHE A 21 -12.01 -16.90 2.15
N VAL A 22 -12.54 -16.34 1.06
CA VAL A 22 -12.00 -15.11 0.44
C VAL A 22 -11.92 -13.95 1.43
N ARG A 23 -12.98 -13.72 2.23
CA ARG A 23 -12.97 -12.65 3.24
C ARG A 23 -11.94 -12.90 4.34
N ALA A 24 -11.82 -14.14 4.82
CA ALA A 24 -10.86 -14.49 5.86
C ALA A 24 -9.42 -14.29 5.35
N THR A 25 -9.12 -14.80 4.15
CA THR A 25 -7.81 -14.63 3.51
C THR A 25 -7.50 -13.15 3.29
N LEU A 26 -8.45 -12.37 2.78
CA LEU A 26 -8.28 -10.93 2.58
C LEU A 26 -7.96 -10.21 3.89
N LEU A 27 -8.69 -10.51 4.96
CA LEU A 27 -8.47 -9.89 6.27
C LEU A 27 -7.10 -10.27 6.85
N ILE A 28 -6.72 -11.54 6.76
CA ILE A 28 -5.41 -12.02 7.24
C ILE A 28 -4.30 -11.30 6.46
N VAL A 29 -4.32 -11.35 5.13
CA VAL A 29 -3.29 -10.72 4.29
C VAL A 29 -3.22 -9.23 4.55
N ALA A 30 -4.35 -8.52 4.54
CA ALA A 30 -4.38 -7.09 4.79
C ALA A 30 -3.87 -6.74 6.20
N ALA A 31 -4.27 -7.49 7.23
CA ALA A 31 -3.80 -7.25 8.59
C ALA A 31 -2.28 -7.46 8.72
N PHE A 32 -1.76 -8.56 8.18
CA PHE A 32 -0.32 -8.83 8.20
C PHE A 32 0.46 -7.75 7.43
N THR A 33 0.03 -7.39 6.22
CA THR A 33 0.68 -6.33 5.43
C THR A 33 0.69 -5.01 6.18
N VAL A 34 -0.45 -4.58 6.72
CA VAL A 34 -0.55 -3.30 7.45
C VAL A 34 0.29 -3.29 8.71
N VAL A 35 0.32 -4.40 9.46
CA VAL A 35 1.17 -4.51 10.67
C VAL A 35 2.65 -4.44 10.29
N LEU A 36 3.08 -5.15 9.26
CA LEU A 36 4.47 -5.13 8.80
C LEU A 36 4.89 -3.74 8.29
N ASP A 37 4.05 -3.10 7.48
CA ASP A 37 4.30 -1.74 6.98
C ASP A 37 4.34 -0.72 8.12
N ALA A 38 3.44 -0.84 9.11
CA ALA A 38 3.42 0.03 10.27
C ALA A 38 4.70 -0.14 11.12
N ILE A 39 5.13 -1.38 11.34
CA ILE A 39 6.40 -1.69 12.03
C ILE A 39 7.57 -1.10 11.25
N GLN A 40 7.61 -1.27 9.93
CA GLN A 40 8.67 -0.76 9.08
C GLN A 40 8.70 0.77 9.07
N ALA A 41 7.56 1.43 8.85
CA ALA A 41 7.45 2.89 8.89
C ALA A 41 7.86 3.45 10.27
N MET A 42 7.41 2.82 11.37
CA MET A 42 7.83 3.19 12.72
C MET A 42 9.34 3.00 12.92
N THR A 43 9.90 1.91 12.42
CA THR A 43 11.35 1.63 12.49
C THR A 43 12.14 2.69 11.73
N ILE A 44 11.67 3.10 10.55
CA ILE A 44 12.33 4.13 9.74
C ILE A 44 12.25 5.49 10.44
N VAL A 45 11.06 5.90 10.90
CA VAL A 45 10.85 7.19 11.58
C VAL A 45 11.67 7.30 12.86
N THR A 46 11.68 6.25 13.68
CA THR A 46 12.41 6.25 14.96
C THR A 46 13.90 5.96 14.80
N GLY A 47 14.30 5.29 13.72
CA GLY A 47 15.64 4.73 13.54
C GLY A 47 15.94 3.54 14.45
N ARG A 48 14.92 2.93 15.07
CA ARG A 48 15.06 1.83 16.03
C ARG A 48 14.05 0.73 15.76
N ALA A 49 14.46 -0.51 15.92
CA ALA A 49 13.57 -1.66 15.84
C ALA A 49 12.67 -1.69 17.09
N PRO A 50 11.35 -1.92 16.94
CA PRO A 50 10.44 -2.00 18.09
C PRO A 50 10.69 -3.24 18.97
N PHE A 51 11.31 -4.29 18.41
CA PHE A 51 11.69 -5.50 19.12
C PHE A 51 13.20 -5.72 19.00
N ALA A 52 13.94 -5.36 20.04
CA ALA A 52 15.38 -5.57 20.10
C ALA A 52 15.66 -6.96 20.69
N PHE A 53 15.73 -7.99 19.83
CA PHE A 53 16.10 -9.35 20.23
C PHE A 53 17.61 -9.44 20.55
N GLY A 54 18.03 -8.85 21.68
CA GLY A 54 19.39 -8.99 22.22
C GLY A 54 20.40 -7.92 21.80
N ARG A 55 20.00 -6.84 21.11
CA ARG A 55 20.85 -5.67 20.82
C ARG A 55 20.50 -4.55 21.82
N ALA A 56 21.47 -4.13 22.65
CA ALA A 56 21.23 -3.23 23.78
C ALA A 56 20.51 -1.91 23.42
N ASP A 57 20.75 -1.37 22.22
CA ASP A 57 20.24 -0.03 21.85
C ASP A 57 19.12 -0.03 20.81
N GLY A 58 18.76 -1.19 20.25
CA GLY A 58 17.71 -1.34 19.23
C GLY A 58 17.93 -0.55 17.92
N ALA A 59 19.06 0.15 17.77
CA ALA A 59 19.35 0.98 16.60
C ALA A 59 19.56 0.11 15.35
N VAL A 60 18.98 0.55 14.23
CA VAL A 60 19.08 -0.15 12.94
C VAL A 60 20.09 0.55 12.02
N PRO A 61 20.82 -0.19 11.18
CA PRO A 61 21.75 0.41 10.23
C PRO A 61 20.98 1.21 9.17
N LEU A 62 21.67 2.20 8.58
CA LEU A 62 21.08 3.09 7.55
C LEU A 62 20.57 2.32 6.31
N SER A 63 21.14 1.15 6.02
CA SER A 63 20.70 0.24 4.94
C SER A 63 19.27 -0.29 5.10
N TYR A 64 18.59 -0.06 6.22
CA TYR A 64 17.16 -0.37 6.38
C TYR A 64 16.25 0.61 5.65
N LEU A 65 16.78 1.73 5.13
CA LEU A 65 16.01 2.63 4.28
C LEU A 65 15.67 1.93 2.95
N PRO A 66 14.39 1.86 2.54
CA PRO A 66 13.98 1.20 1.30
C PRO A 66 14.67 1.75 0.05
N GLN A 67 15.03 3.04 0.08
CA GLN A 67 15.66 3.77 -1.02
C GLN A 67 17.18 3.53 -1.10
N LEU A 68 17.78 2.86 -0.12
CA LEU A 68 19.21 2.53 -0.12
C LEU A 68 19.42 1.08 -0.54
N LEU A 69 20.27 0.88 -1.54
CA LEU A 69 20.78 -0.43 -1.92
C LEU A 69 21.95 -0.84 -1.02
N GLN A 70 22.79 0.12 -0.64
CA GLN A 70 24.01 -0.09 0.12
C GLN A 70 24.34 1.15 0.95
N ALA A 71 24.85 0.94 2.16
CA ALA A 71 25.29 2.00 3.06
C ALA A 71 26.42 1.48 3.96
N ASP A 72 27.63 1.49 3.42
CA ASP A 72 28.80 0.95 4.11
C ASP A 72 29.54 2.05 4.85
N LEU A 73 29.70 1.86 6.16
CA LEU A 73 30.45 2.76 7.03
C LEU A 73 31.94 2.73 6.66
N ARG A 74 32.61 3.88 6.83
CA ARG A 74 34.07 3.92 6.76
C ARG A 74 34.68 3.23 7.99
N ASP A 75 35.88 2.67 7.85
CA ASP A 75 36.57 1.98 8.94
C ASP A 75 36.70 2.89 10.18
N GLY A 76 36.20 2.40 11.32
CA GLY A 76 36.19 3.14 12.58
C GLY A 76 35.01 4.10 12.77
N ALA A 77 34.13 4.27 11.79
CA ALA A 77 32.91 5.07 11.93
C ALA A 77 31.76 4.23 12.55
N THR A 78 30.94 4.89 13.36
CA THR A 78 29.70 4.32 13.90
C THR A 78 28.53 5.18 13.46
N GLY A 79 27.56 4.57 12.79
CA GLY A 79 26.38 5.28 12.31
C GLY A 79 25.16 4.39 12.27
N THR A 80 24.03 4.95 12.68
CA THR A 80 22.74 4.28 12.68
C THR A 80 21.70 5.15 11.99
N LEU A 81 20.56 4.55 11.65
CA LEU A 81 19.43 5.29 11.10
C LEU A 81 18.90 6.34 12.08
N ALA A 82 19.02 6.11 13.39
CA ALA A 82 18.59 7.06 14.42
C ALA A 82 19.41 8.37 14.40
N ASP A 83 20.66 8.31 13.95
CA ASP A 83 21.56 9.46 13.85
C ASP A 83 21.27 10.34 12.62
N SER A 84 20.55 9.81 11.63
CA SER A 84 20.15 10.57 10.44
C SER A 84 19.12 11.64 10.76
N THR A 85 19.11 12.70 9.94
CA THR A 85 18.14 13.80 10.10
C THR A 85 16.71 13.27 10.05
N PHE A 86 15.87 13.75 10.97
CA PHE A 86 14.46 13.34 11.06
C PHE A 86 13.69 13.51 9.74
N SER A 87 14.02 14.54 8.94
CA SER A 87 13.40 14.75 7.63
C SER A 87 13.65 13.61 6.66
N VAL A 88 14.84 13.01 6.65
CA VAL A 88 15.17 11.84 5.82
C VAL A 88 14.30 10.68 6.20
N ARG A 89 14.24 10.39 7.50
CA ARG A 89 13.43 9.30 8.06
C ARG A 89 11.96 9.47 7.71
N LEU A 90 11.41 10.66 7.91
CA LEU A 90 10.00 10.92 7.63
C LEU A 90 9.67 10.77 6.13
N ILE A 91 10.50 11.34 5.26
CA ILE A 91 10.30 11.26 3.81
C ILE A 91 10.46 9.83 3.31
N CYS A 92 11.45 9.08 3.80
CA CYS A 92 11.69 7.69 3.39
C CYS A 92 10.65 6.70 3.95
N ALA A 93 10.01 7.03 5.08
CA ALA A 93 8.91 6.24 5.64
C ALA A 93 7.56 6.49 4.93
N LEU A 94 7.39 7.65 4.29
CA LEU A 94 6.13 8.06 3.68
C LEU A 94 5.58 7.05 2.65
N PRO A 95 6.37 6.48 1.72
CA PRO A 95 5.85 5.48 0.78
C PRO A 95 5.27 4.25 1.47
N THR A 96 5.92 3.80 2.55
CA THR A 96 5.46 2.65 3.35
C THR A 96 4.14 2.97 4.06
N ALA A 97 4.01 4.18 4.63
CA ALA A 97 2.77 4.61 5.24
C ALA A 97 1.61 4.74 4.23
N LEU A 98 1.88 5.26 3.03
CA LEU A 98 0.91 5.35 1.94
C LEU A 98 0.47 3.97 1.44
N HIS A 99 1.41 3.01 1.36
CA HIS A 99 1.09 1.62 1.03
C HIS A 99 0.12 1.01 2.05
N ALA A 100 0.44 1.12 3.35
CA ALA A 100 -0.42 0.62 4.42
C ALA A 100 -1.83 1.22 4.36
N ALA A 101 -1.93 2.55 4.20
CA ALA A 101 -3.21 3.24 4.07
C ALA A 101 -4.01 2.76 2.84
N THR A 102 -3.33 2.55 1.71
CA THR A 102 -3.94 2.04 0.47
C THR A 102 -4.48 0.63 0.66
N VAL A 103 -3.73 -0.25 1.33
CA VAL A 103 -4.15 -1.63 1.64
C VAL A 103 -5.37 -1.62 2.55
N VAL A 104 -5.39 -0.80 3.60
CA VAL A 104 -6.56 -0.66 4.51
C VAL A 104 -7.81 -0.23 3.73
N LEU A 105 -7.69 0.83 2.92
CA LEU A 105 -8.82 1.35 2.13
C LEU A 105 -9.29 0.31 1.10
N GLY A 106 -8.35 -0.33 0.41
CA GLY A 106 -8.64 -1.38 -0.57
C GLY A 106 -9.38 -2.56 0.06
N ALA A 107 -8.88 -3.09 1.18
CA ALA A 107 -9.53 -4.17 1.90
C ALA A 107 -10.94 -3.76 2.39
N LEU A 108 -11.09 -2.56 2.94
CA LEU A 108 -12.36 -2.04 3.43
C LEU A 108 -13.42 -1.91 2.33
N PHE A 109 -13.08 -1.34 1.17
CA PHE A 109 -14.02 -1.23 0.04
C PHE A 109 -14.34 -2.57 -0.59
N LEU A 110 -13.34 -3.45 -0.74
CA LEU A 110 -13.55 -4.80 -1.26
C LEU A 110 -14.45 -5.63 -0.34
N LEU A 111 -14.27 -5.57 0.98
CA LEU A 111 -15.14 -6.24 1.95
C LEU A 111 -16.58 -5.73 1.87
N ARG A 112 -16.78 -4.41 1.66
CA ARG A 112 -18.11 -3.82 1.47
C ARG A 112 -18.77 -4.30 0.17
N ALA A 113 -18.04 -4.33 -0.94
CA ALA A 113 -18.53 -4.87 -2.20
C ALA A 113 -18.91 -6.36 -2.06
N LEU A 114 -18.04 -7.18 -1.46
CA LEU A 114 -18.31 -8.59 -1.17
C LEU A 114 -19.50 -8.79 -0.23
N ARG A 115 -19.80 -7.82 0.64
CA ARG A 115 -21.00 -7.84 1.50
C ARG A 115 -22.28 -7.73 0.68
N GLY A 116 -22.37 -6.77 -0.24
CA GLY A 116 -23.55 -6.63 -1.10
C GLY A 116 -23.73 -7.84 -2.03
N ILE A 117 -22.64 -8.35 -2.63
CA ILE A 117 -22.69 -9.57 -3.47
C ILE A 117 -23.22 -10.77 -2.67
N SER A 118 -22.80 -10.92 -1.39
CA SER A 118 -23.30 -12.02 -0.55
C SER A 118 -24.78 -11.93 -0.17
N LEU A 119 -25.41 -10.76 -0.38
CA LEU A 119 -26.84 -10.55 -0.20
C LEU A 119 -27.63 -10.73 -1.51
N ALA A 120 -27.00 -11.32 -2.54
CA ALA A 120 -27.55 -11.52 -3.88
C ALA A 120 -27.97 -10.22 -4.58
N ARG A 121 -27.26 -9.11 -4.31
CA ARG A 121 -27.48 -7.81 -4.92
C ARG A 121 -26.20 -7.28 -5.59
N PRO A 122 -25.68 -7.97 -6.63
CA PRO A 122 -24.40 -7.60 -7.25
C PRO A 122 -24.44 -6.27 -8.02
N PHE A 123 -25.62 -5.87 -8.53
CA PHE A 123 -25.81 -4.67 -9.34
C PHE A 123 -26.32 -3.45 -8.55
N ASP A 124 -26.51 -3.59 -7.24
CA ASP A 124 -26.94 -2.48 -6.38
C ASP A 124 -25.90 -1.35 -6.44
N THR A 125 -26.39 -0.11 -6.53
CA THR A 125 -25.61 1.14 -6.48
C THR A 125 -24.61 1.13 -5.32
N PHE A 126 -24.94 0.49 -4.19
CA PHE A 126 -24.00 0.30 -3.09
C PHE A 126 -22.76 -0.51 -3.48
N VAL A 127 -22.93 -1.64 -4.18
CA VAL A 127 -21.81 -2.50 -4.61
C VAL A 127 -20.98 -1.80 -5.68
N LEU A 128 -21.63 -1.21 -6.68
CA LEU A 128 -20.98 -0.45 -7.75
C LEU A 128 -20.18 0.73 -7.20
N GLY A 129 -20.75 1.47 -6.25
CA GLY A 129 -20.08 2.60 -5.60
C GLY A 129 -18.85 2.17 -4.80
N ASN A 130 -18.88 1.01 -4.13
CA ASN A 130 -17.70 0.50 -3.43
C ASN A 130 -16.62 -0.02 -4.40
N TRP A 131 -16.98 -0.63 -5.54
CA TRP A 131 -16.03 -1.00 -6.58
C TRP A 131 -15.33 0.22 -7.20
N GLN A 132 -16.09 1.29 -7.47
CA GLN A 132 -15.51 2.55 -7.94
C GLN A 132 -14.54 3.13 -6.90
N ARG A 133 -14.95 3.18 -5.62
CA ARG A 133 -14.08 3.66 -4.53
C ARG A 133 -12.83 2.80 -4.35
N LEU A 134 -12.95 1.48 -4.50
CA LEU A 134 -11.81 0.56 -4.50
C LEU A 134 -10.83 0.91 -5.62
N SER A 135 -11.31 1.05 -6.85
CA SER A 135 -10.47 1.42 -8.00
C SER A 135 -9.74 2.75 -7.76
N VAL A 136 -10.48 3.79 -7.34
CA VAL A 136 -9.89 5.10 -7.03
C VAL A 136 -8.86 4.99 -5.91
N ALA A 137 -9.14 4.24 -4.83
CA ALA A 137 -8.21 4.06 -3.73
C ALA A 137 -6.90 3.39 -4.18
N LEU A 138 -6.98 2.33 -5.00
CA LEU A 138 -5.80 1.63 -5.51
C LEU A 138 -5.00 2.50 -6.49
N LEU A 139 -5.67 3.19 -7.42
CA LEU A 139 -5.01 4.03 -8.41
C LEU A 139 -4.35 5.26 -7.76
N ALA A 140 -5.10 6.00 -6.94
CA ALA A 140 -4.60 7.19 -6.26
C ALA A 140 -3.56 6.81 -5.22
N GLY A 141 -3.81 5.77 -4.43
CA GLY A 141 -2.89 5.27 -3.40
C GLY A 141 -1.58 4.74 -3.98
N GLY A 142 -1.65 3.89 -5.00
CA GLY A 142 -0.46 3.36 -5.69
C GLY A 142 0.34 4.45 -6.40
N SER A 143 -0.32 5.40 -7.05
CA SER A 143 0.36 6.54 -7.69
C SER A 143 1.02 7.46 -6.65
N ALA A 144 0.31 7.79 -5.57
CA ALA A 144 0.85 8.60 -4.49
C ALA A 144 2.06 7.93 -3.82
N GLN A 145 2.01 6.62 -3.60
CA GLN A 145 3.13 5.84 -3.09
C GLN A 145 4.34 5.91 -4.04
N GLY A 146 4.15 5.65 -5.34
CA GLY A 146 5.25 5.70 -6.32
C GLY A 146 5.87 7.10 -6.45
N LEU A 147 5.05 8.15 -6.39
CA LEU A 147 5.51 9.53 -6.37
C LEU A 147 6.27 9.87 -5.09
N ALA A 148 5.78 9.42 -3.93
CA ALA A 148 6.46 9.62 -2.66
C ALA A 148 7.83 8.92 -2.64
N ASP A 149 7.93 7.71 -3.20
CA ASP A 149 9.19 6.96 -3.25
C ASP A 149 10.19 7.60 -4.22
N THR A 150 9.68 8.08 -5.36
CA THR A 150 10.47 8.88 -6.31
C THR A 150 10.98 10.16 -5.63
N ALA A 151 10.12 10.88 -4.91
CA ALA A 151 10.50 12.09 -4.18
C ALA A 151 11.53 11.80 -3.07
N ALA A 152 11.37 10.70 -2.33
CA ALA A 152 12.32 10.26 -1.31
C ALA A 152 13.69 9.96 -1.91
N THR A 153 13.71 9.23 -3.03
CA THR A 153 14.94 8.88 -3.75
C THR A 153 15.63 10.14 -4.30
N ILE A 154 14.90 11.07 -4.92
CA ILE A 154 15.44 12.34 -5.41
C ILE A 154 15.97 13.19 -4.24
N TYR A 155 15.21 13.31 -3.16
CA TYR A 155 15.60 14.06 -1.97
C TYR A 155 16.90 13.52 -1.38
N LEU A 156 16.98 12.20 -1.20
CA LEU A 156 18.16 11.52 -0.68
C LEU A 156 19.37 11.78 -1.59
N ASN A 157 19.26 11.44 -2.88
CA ASN A 157 20.32 11.60 -3.87
C ASN A 157 20.81 13.05 -4.02
N THR A 158 19.92 14.04 -3.94
CA THR A 158 20.27 15.45 -4.01
C THR A 158 21.07 15.88 -2.78
N ARG A 159 20.67 15.41 -1.59
CA ARG A 159 21.31 15.78 -0.32
C ARG A 159 22.65 15.10 -0.08
N ILE A 160 22.91 13.96 -0.73
CA ILE A 160 24.22 13.27 -0.68
C ILE A 160 25.12 13.59 -1.87
N GLY A 161 24.68 14.45 -2.79
CA GLY A 161 25.47 14.90 -3.95
C GLY A 161 25.56 13.89 -5.10
N LEU A 162 24.72 12.86 -5.12
CA LEU A 162 24.70 11.85 -6.20
C LEU A 162 23.89 12.31 -7.43
N LEU A 163 22.91 13.20 -7.25
CA LEU A 163 22.12 13.74 -8.34
C LEU A 163 22.84 14.94 -8.98
N PHE A 164 23.04 14.88 -10.30
CA PHE A 164 23.63 15.92 -11.18
C PHE A 164 25.16 16.11 -11.19
N GLY A 165 25.97 15.25 -10.55
CA GLY A 165 27.44 15.23 -10.72
C GLY A 165 28.20 16.53 -10.40
N THR A 166 27.51 17.55 -9.88
CA THR A 166 27.98 18.93 -9.73
C THR A 166 27.66 19.53 -8.36
N GLY A 167 26.88 18.83 -7.54
CA GLY A 167 26.53 19.25 -6.18
C GLY A 167 27.72 19.13 -5.25
N HIS A 168 28.37 20.27 -4.95
CA HIS A 168 29.42 20.40 -3.94
C HIS A 168 28.82 20.27 -2.53
N VAL A 169 28.19 19.14 -2.21
CA VAL A 169 27.82 18.84 -0.83
C VAL A 169 29.12 18.53 -0.09
N SER A 170 29.46 19.35 0.90
CA SER A 170 30.67 19.10 1.68
C SER A 170 30.54 17.78 2.44
N GLU A 171 31.66 17.11 2.68
CA GLU A 171 31.68 15.86 3.47
C GLU A 171 31.04 16.06 4.85
N GLN A 172 31.27 17.22 5.47
CA GLN A 172 30.65 17.61 6.74
C GLN A 172 29.12 17.68 6.65
N GLN A 173 28.56 18.27 5.58
CA GLN A 173 27.10 18.33 5.39
C GLN A 173 26.51 16.94 5.17
N ARG A 174 27.19 16.08 4.41
CA ARG A 174 26.76 14.70 4.19
C ARG A 174 26.76 13.90 5.50
N ILE A 175 27.83 14.01 6.29
CA ILE A 175 27.93 13.35 7.60
C ILE A 175 26.83 13.84 8.54
N ALA A 176 26.59 15.16 8.62
CA ALA A 176 25.53 15.72 9.45
C ALA A 176 24.13 15.27 9.03
N PHE A 177 23.91 15.05 7.74
CA PHE A 177 22.63 14.60 7.19
C PHE A 177 22.38 13.11 7.43
N LEU A 178 23.40 12.27 7.20
CA LEU A 178 23.31 10.80 7.36
C LEU A 178 23.59 10.32 8.79
N GLY A 179 24.11 11.19 9.64
CA GLY A 179 24.50 10.91 11.02
C GLY A 179 25.89 10.29 11.20
N SER A 180 26.58 9.91 10.11
CA SER A 180 27.92 9.28 10.18
C SER A 180 28.64 9.39 8.83
N ASP A 181 29.93 9.01 8.84
CA ASP A 181 30.75 8.89 7.64
C ASP A 181 30.58 7.51 6.98
N TYR A 182 30.13 7.53 5.73
CA TYR A 182 29.89 6.36 4.91
C TYR A 182 30.84 6.36 3.72
N ARG A 183 31.54 5.24 3.51
CA ARG A 183 32.47 5.04 2.40
C ARG A 183 31.74 4.84 1.08
N THR A 184 30.64 4.08 1.11
CA THR A 184 29.88 3.72 -0.09
C THR A 184 28.39 3.85 0.21
N ILE A 185 27.70 4.60 -0.65
CA ILE A 185 26.25 4.75 -0.60
C ILE A 185 25.72 4.42 -1.98
N GLY A 186 24.93 3.36 -2.08
CA GLY A 186 24.18 3.00 -3.27
C GLY A 186 22.71 3.31 -3.05
N THR A 187 22.08 4.01 -3.98
CA THR A 187 20.64 4.25 -3.95
C THR A 187 19.92 3.28 -4.87
N ASN A 188 18.74 2.85 -4.45
CA ASN A 188 17.87 2.00 -5.27
C ASN A 188 17.10 2.86 -6.27
N LEU A 189 16.59 2.24 -7.33
CA LEU A 189 15.63 2.90 -8.21
C LEU A 189 14.28 3.06 -7.50
N PRO A 190 13.52 4.13 -7.78
CA PRO A 190 12.18 4.28 -7.23
C PRO A 190 11.31 3.08 -7.55
N GLN A 191 10.70 2.50 -6.52
CA GLN A 191 9.84 1.33 -6.61
C GLN A 191 8.39 1.75 -6.81
N TRP A 192 7.92 1.62 -8.04
CA TRP A 192 6.52 1.85 -8.37
C TRP A 192 5.67 0.62 -8.02
N PRO A 193 4.55 0.76 -7.29
CA PRO A 193 3.68 -0.36 -6.93
C PRO A 193 2.79 -0.76 -8.12
N ILE A 194 3.42 -1.22 -9.21
CA ILE A 194 2.76 -1.60 -10.47
C ILE A 194 1.60 -2.58 -10.24
N PRO A 195 1.72 -3.63 -9.39
CA PRO A 195 0.60 -4.55 -9.14
C PRO A 195 -0.65 -3.85 -8.57
N ILE A 196 -0.49 -2.86 -7.69
CA ILE A 196 -1.59 -2.12 -7.08
C ILE A 196 -2.29 -1.24 -8.12
N ILE A 197 -1.50 -0.57 -8.96
CA ILE A 197 -2.03 0.28 -10.04
C ILE A 197 -2.82 -0.58 -11.03
N ILE A 198 -2.27 -1.73 -11.44
CA ILE A 198 -2.95 -2.68 -12.33
C ILE A 198 -4.25 -3.20 -11.69
N ALA A 199 -4.23 -3.57 -10.40
CA ALA A 199 -5.43 -3.99 -9.68
C ALA A 199 -6.50 -2.88 -9.66
N GLY A 200 -6.08 -1.62 -9.52
CA GLY A 200 -6.97 -0.46 -9.62
C GLY A 200 -7.62 -0.30 -11.00
N LEU A 201 -6.86 -0.51 -12.08
CA LEU A 201 -7.37 -0.50 -13.46
C LEU A 201 -8.36 -1.65 -13.70
N ILE A 202 -8.03 -2.85 -13.23
CA ILE A 202 -8.92 -4.02 -13.32
C ILE A 202 -10.23 -3.74 -12.57
N ALA A 203 -10.16 -3.18 -11.36
CA ALA A 203 -11.35 -2.79 -10.61
C ALA A 203 -12.18 -1.73 -11.35
N ALA A 204 -11.56 -0.78 -12.05
CA ALA A 204 -12.26 0.20 -12.90
C ALA A 204 -13.02 -0.49 -14.05
N ALA A 205 -12.34 -1.40 -14.75
CA ALA A 205 -12.93 -2.15 -15.87
C ALA A 205 -14.11 -3.02 -15.41
N LEU A 206 -13.98 -3.71 -14.26
CA LEU A 206 -15.06 -4.47 -13.65
C LEU A 206 -16.24 -3.57 -13.26
N THR A 207 -15.97 -2.39 -12.71
CA THR A 207 -17.03 -1.41 -12.39
C THR A 207 -17.82 -1.00 -13.63
N ALA A 208 -17.12 -0.71 -14.73
CA ALA A 208 -17.76 -0.36 -16.00
C ALA A 208 -18.60 -1.52 -16.56
N ALA A 209 -18.07 -2.74 -16.52
CA ALA A 209 -18.78 -3.94 -16.95
C ALA A 209 -20.04 -4.21 -16.11
N PHE A 210 -19.96 -4.09 -14.78
CA PHE A 210 -21.13 -4.28 -13.92
C PHE A 210 -22.18 -3.18 -14.09
N ARG A 211 -21.76 -1.93 -14.34
CA ARG A 211 -22.71 -0.85 -14.65
C ARG A 211 -23.45 -1.11 -15.96
N ALA A 212 -22.77 -1.58 -17.00
CA ALA A 212 -23.42 -1.97 -18.24
C ALA A 212 -24.39 -3.15 -18.03
N GLY A 213 -24.01 -4.14 -17.21
CA GLY A 213 -24.90 -5.25 -16.84
C GLY A 213 -26.15 -4.81 -16.08
N ALA A 214 -26.02 -3.85 -15.16
CA ALA A 214 -27.14 -3.31 -14.40
C ALA A 214 -28.17 -2.59 -15.30
N LEU A 215 -27.70 -1.86 -16.32
CA LEU A 215 -28.58 -1.22 -17.31
C LEU A 215 -29.38 -2.24 -18.11
N LEU A 216 -28.73 -3.35 -18.51
CA LEU A 216 -29.41 -4.43 -19.24
C LEU A 216 -30.48 -5.14 -18.38
N GLU A 217 -30.26 -5.25 -17.06
CA GLU A 217 -31.27 -5.81 -16.14
C GLU A 217 -32.51 -4.89 -16.06
N GLU A 218 -32.30 -3.57 -15.96
CA GLU A 218 -33.39 -2.58 -15.94
C GLU A 218 -34.18 -2.56 -17.26
N ASP A 219 -33.49 -2.64 -18.40
CA ASP A 219 -34.11 -2.69 -19.73
C ASP A 219 -34.97 -3.96 -19.93
N VAL A 220 -34.57 -5.10 -19.35
CA VAL A 220 -35.32 -6.36 -19.47
C VAL A 220 -36.54 -6.38 -18.54
N ASP A 221 -36.41 -5.87 -17.31
CA ASP A 221 -37.52 -5.78 -16.35
C ASP A 221 -38.62 -4.82 -16.83
N GLY A 222 -38.31 -3.83 -17.69
CA GLY A 222 -39.29 -2.91 -18.27
C GLY A 222 -40.14 -3.46 -19.42
N VAL A 223 -39.84 -4.65 -19.94
CA VAL A 223 -40.51 -5.24 -21.11
C VAL A 223 -41.59 -6.27 -20.74
N VAL A 224 -41.66 -6.71 -19.47
CA VAL A 224 -42.60 -7.73 -18.97
C VAL A 224 -43.76 -7.08 -18.21
#